data_AF-A0A961J632-F1
#
_entry.id   AF-A0A961J632-F1
#
_cell.length_a   1.000
_cell.length_b   1.000
_cell.length_c   1.000
_cell.angle_alpha   90.00
_cell.angle_beta   90.00
_cell.angle_gamma   90.00
#
_symmetry.space_group_name_H-M   'P 1'
#
loop_
_entity.id
_entity.type
_entity.pdbx_description
1 polymer ?
#
loop_
_entity_poly.entity_id
_entity_poly.type
_entity_poly.pdbx_seq_one_letter_code
_entity_poly.pdbx_strand_id
1 'polypeptide(L)'
;AVIDDAAVTPKYVHGFEAERELPIIWRIARGSVVNKLVFLLPIGLALANFAPWAIAPLLMLGGAYLCFEGAEKIAHVMGPHGDHDPGPDGSHDIGDPAHLEEQKVKGAIKTDFILSAEIMTIALAAIPDSTFWMEAATLAAVAVLITAGVYGSVALIVKMDDIGLWLARVGRLGATRALGRGIVKMMPVLMRTLSTVGTAAML
;
A
#
# COMPACT_ATOMS: atom_id res chain seq x y z
N ALA A 1 8.43 6.19 1.20
CA ALA A 1 7.78 6.11 -0.12
C ALA A 1 7.44 4.67 -0.55
N VAL A 2 8.24 3.93 -1.34
CA VAL A 2 7.81 2.60 -1.88
C VAL A 2 7.60 1.53 -0.80
N ILE A 3 8.46 1.48 0.22
CA ILE A 3 8.34 0.54 1.35
C ILE A 3 7.10 0.85 2.18
N ASP A 4 6.73 2.13 2.24
CA ASP A 4 5.55 2.60 2.97
C ASP A 4 4.25 2.17 2.26
N ASP A 5 4.18 2.36 0.93
CA ASP A 5 3.06 1.91 0.09
C ASP A 5 2.78 0.40 0.24
N ALA A 6 3.87 -0.39 0.24
CA ALA A 6 3.81 -1.83 0.38
C ALA A 6 3.40 -2.31 1.78
N ALA A 7 3.67 -1.51 2.82
CA ALA A 7 3.38 -1.89 4.20
C ALA A 7 1.98 -1.43 4.67
N VAL A 8 1.43 -0.38 4.06
CA VAL A 8 0.11 0.15 4.42
C VAL A 8 -1.00 -0.62 3.69
N THR A 9 -0.77 -1.11 2.47
CA THR A 9 -1.78 -1.82 1.66
C THR A 9 -2.31 -3.13 2.28
N PRO A 10 -1.47 -4.02 2.87
CA PRO A 10 -1.94 -5.24 3.54
C PRO A 10 -2.95 -4.99 4.67
N LYS A 11 -2.89 -3.81 5.32
CA LYS A 11 -3.78 -3.48 6.44
C LYS A 11 -5.24 -3.33 6.03
N TYR A 12 -5.50 -2.89 4.80
CA TYR A 12 -6.87 -2.66 4.30
C TYR A 12 -7.58 -3.94 3.83
N VAL A 13 -6.81 -4.98 3.52
CA VAL A 13 -7.33 -6.25 2.99
C VAL A 13 -7.40 -7.34 4.05
N HIS A 14 -6.75 -7.12 5.19
CA HIS A 14 -6.79 -8.05 6.30
C HIS A 14 -8.15 -8.07 7.02
N GLY A 15 -8.65 -9.27 7.28
CA GLY A 15 -9.89 -9.50 8.03
C GLY A 15 -11.12 -9.76 7.15
N PHE A 16 -10.95 -9.87 5.84
CA PHE A 16 -11.96 -10.42 4.92
C PHE A 16 -11.82 -11.93 4.81
N GLU A 17 -12.85 -12.61 4.28
CA GLU A 17 -12.70 -14.01 3.88
C GLU A 17 -11.59 -14.11 2.82
N ALA A 18 -10.68 -15.09 2.96
CA ALA A 18 -9.51 -15.25 2.09
C ALA A 18 -9.84 -15.26 0.59
N GLU A 19 -11.02 -15.77 0.21
CA GLU A 19 -11.50 -15.79 -1.17
C GLU A 19 -11.77 -14.39 -1.77
N ARG A 20 -11.96 -13.37 -0.92
CA ARG A 20 -12.28 -11.99 -1.30
C ARG A 20 -11.08 -11.04 -1.29
N GLU A 21 -9.98 -11.43 -0.65
CA GLU A 21 -8.80 -10.57 -0.51
C GLU A 21 -8.15 -10.24 -1.88
N LEU A 22 -7.99 -11.22 -2.77
CA LEU A 22 -7.39 -11.01 -4.10
C LEU A 22 -8.25 -10.12 -5.03
N PRO A 23 -9.59 -10.32 -5.16
CA PRO A 23 -10.45 -9.40 -5.89
C PRO A 23 -10.40 -7.96 -5.36
N ILE A 24 -10.31 -7.77 -4.04
CA ILE A 24 -10.19 -6.45 -3.42
C ILE A 24 -8.86 -5.79 -3.81
N ILE A 25 -7.73 -6.51 -3.70
CA ILE A 25 -6.41 -6.02 -4.12
C ILE A 25 -6.44 -5.58 -5.59
N TRP A 26 -7.08 -6.36 -6.46
CA TRP A 26 -7.22 -6.01 -7.87
C TRP A 26 -8.02 -4.72 -8.10
N ARG A 27 -9.13 -4.53 -7.35
CA ARG A 27 -9.93 -3.29 -7.42
C ARG A 27 -9.11 -2.08 -6.99
N ILE A 28 -8.34 -2.20 -5.89
CA ILE A 28 -7.48 -1.13 -5.40
C ILE A 28 -6.37 -0.84 -6.41
N ALA A 29 -5.68 -1.87 -6.93
CA ALA A 29 -4.63 -1.72 -7.94
C ALA A 29 -5.15 -1.02 -9.21
N ARG A 30 -6.35 -1.39 -9.70
CA ARG A 30 -6.96 -0.72 -10.85
C ARG A 30 -7.28 0.74 -10.56
N GLY A 31 -7.83 1.05 -9.38
CA GLY A 31 -8.08 2.42 -8.93
C GLY A 31 -6.78 3.23 -8.84
N SER A 32 -5.74 2.61 -8.29
CA SER A 32 -4.40 3.18 -8.16
C SER A 32 -3.76 3.53 -9.50
N VAL A 33 -3.81 2.64 -10.50
CA VAL A 33 -3.31 2.92 -11.86
C VAL A 33 -4.05 4.11 -12.49
N VAL A 34 -5.38 4.14 -12.37
CA VAL A 34 -6.19 5.26 -12.90
C VAL A 34 -5.80 6.56 -12.19
N ASN A 35 -5.69 6.54 -10.87
CA ASN A 35 -5.25 7.68 -10.07
C ASN A 35 -3.90 8.23 -10.50
N LYS A 36 -2.91 7.35 -10.65
CA LYS A 36 -1.55 7.71 -11.05
C LYS A 36 -1.49 8.24 -12.48
N LEU A 37 -2.11 7.56 -13.45
CA LEU A 37 -2.00 7.92 -14.87
C LEU A 37 -2.93 9.07 -15.30
N VAL A 38 -4.13 9.15 -14.73
CA VAL A 38 -5.16 10.12 -15.17
C VAL A 38 -5.08 11.42 -14.37
N PHE A 39 -4.64 11.38 -13.11
CA PHE A 39 -4.59 12.57 -12.26
C PHE A 39 -3.15 12.97 -11.92
N LEU A 40 -2.37 12.09 -11.30
CA LEU A 40 -1.04 12.47 -10.79
C LEU A 40 -0.04 12.74 -11.92
N LEU A 41 -0.04 11.95 -12.98
CA LEU A 41 0.86 12.14 -14.13
C LEU A 41 0.65 13.50 -14.80
N PRO A 42 -0.56 13.90 -15.25
CA PRO A 42 -0.74 15.20 -15.87
C PRO A 42 -0.48 16.36 -14.91
N ILE A 43 -0.81 16.22 -13.62
CA ILE A 43 -0.48 17.23 -12.60
C ILE A 43 1.04 17.35 -12.45
N GLY A 44 1.76 16.23 -12.39
CA GLY A 44 3.22 16.18 -12.29
C GLY A 44 3.89 16.85 -13.50
N LEU A 45 3.46 16.50 -14.71
CA LEU A 45 3.95 17.14 -15.93
C LEU A 45 3.64 18.64 -15.97
N ALA A 46 2.46 19.06 -15.54
CA ALA A 46 2.12 20.47 -15.44
C ALA A 46 3.02 21.19 -14.43
N LEU A 47 3.27 20.60 -13.26
CA LEU A 47 4.19 21.15 -12.27
C LEU A 47 5.61 21.26 -12.81
N ALA A 48 6.13 20.23 -13.49
CA ALA A 48 7.46 20.26 -14.08
C ALA A 48 7.64 21.39 -15.11
N ASN A 49 6.62 21.61 -15.96
CA ASN A 49 6.71 22.58 -17.05
C ASN A 49 6.39 24.02 -16.62
N PHE A 50 5.52 24.23 -15.63
CA PHE A 50 5.04 25.57 -15.26
C PHE A 50 5.51 26.05 -13.89
N ALA A 51 5.80 25.14 -12.96
CA ALA A 51 6.19 25.48 -11.59
C ALA A 51 7.16 24.45 -10.98
N PRO A 52 8.32 24.18 -11.60
CA PRO A 52 9.26 23.17 -11.11
C PRO A 52 9.79 23.51 -9.71
N TRP A 53 9.83 24.80 -9.36
CA TRP A 53 10.17 25.29 -8.03
C TRP A 53 9.20 24.82 -6.93
N ALA A 54 7.98 24.44 -7.27
CA ALA A 54 6.97 23.95 -6.31
C ALA A 54 7.17 22.47 -5.94
N ILE A 55 7.91 21.71 -6.73
CA ILE A 55 8.19 20.28 -6.49
C ILE A 55 8.93 20.12 -5.15
N ALA A 56 10.00 20.87 -4.92
CA ALA A 56 10.79 20.75 -3.69
C ALA A 56 9.98 21.14 -2.42
N PRO A 57 9.23 22.25 -2.37
CA PRO A 57 8.30 22.54 -1.27
C PRO A 57 7.24 21.46 -1.04
N LEU A 58 6.65 20.91 -2.10
CA LEU A 58 5.67 19.82 -1.98
C LEU A 58 6.31 18.56 -1.36
N LEU A 59 7.52 18.21 -1.77
CA LEU A 59 8.28 17.12 -1.17
C LEU A 59 8.63 17.39 0.30
N MET A 60 9.04 18.61 0.64
CA MET A 60 9.32 18.99 2.03
C MET A 60 8.07 18.91 2.91
N LEU A 61 6.91 19.33 2.40
CA LEU A 61 5.63 19.21 3.11
C LEU A 61 5.21 17.74 3.28
N GLY A 62 5.36 16.92 2.23
CA GLY A 62 5.10 15.48 2.29
C GLY A 62 5.98 14.79 3.32
N GLY A 63 7.29 15.05 3.30
CA GLY A 63 8.23 14.53 4.29
C GLY A 63 7.90 14.99 5.72
N ALA A 64 7.52 16.26 5.92
CA ALA A 64 7.11 16.76 7.22
C ALA A 64 5.83 16.08 7.74
N TYR A 65 4.85 15.80 6.86
CA TYR A 65 3.66 15.05 7.21
C TYR A 65 3.98 13.61 7.61
N LEU A 66 4.85 12.92 6.88
CA LEU A 66 5.30 11.56 7.24
C LEU A 66 6.03 11.55 8.58
N CYS A 67 6.91 12.52 8.86
CA CYS A 67 7.53 12.67 10.17
C CYS A 67 6.49 12.84 11.30
N PHE A 68 5.42 13.60 11.04
CA PHE A 68 4.33 13.79 12.00
C PHE A 68 3.55 12.49 12.25
N GLU A 69 3.12 11.79 11.18
CA GLU A 69 2.38 10.53 11.28
C GLU A 69 3.23 9.42 11.92
N GLY A 70 4.53 9.36 11.59
CA GLY A 70 5.49 8.46 12.21
C GLY A 70 5.63 8.73 13.72
N ALA A 71 5.74 9.99 14.12
CA ALA A 71 5.83 10.38 15.53
C ALA A 71 4.55 10.05 16.32
N GLU A 72 3.37 10.30 15.74
CA GLU A 72 2.07 9.98 16.37
C GLU A 72 1.92 8.46 16.60
N LYS A 73 2.29 7.65 15.61
CA LYS A 73 2.25 6.18 15.74
C LYS A 73 3.20 5.66 16.81
N ILE A 74 4.42 6.21 16.92
CA ILE A 74 5.34 5.87 18.01
C ILE A 74 4.76 6.24 19.37
N ALA A 75 4.19 7.44 19.49
CA ALA A 75 3.58 7.91 20.73
C ALA A 75 2.42 7.00 21.17
N HIS A 76 1.61 6.53 20.22
CA HIS A 76 0.51 5.60 20.49
C HIS A 76 1.00 4.22 20.95
N VAL A 77 2.11 3.72 20.37
CA VAL A 77 2.74 2.44 20.78
C VAL A 77 3.39 2.53 22.16
N MET A 78 3.90 3.70 22.57
CA MET A 78 4.54 3.91 23.87
C MET A 78 3.58 4.39 24.98
N GLY A 79 2.34 4.75 24.65
CA GLY A 79 1.33 5.21 25.60
C GLY A 79 0.63 4.09 26.38
N PRO A 80 -0.03 4.38 27.53
CA PRO A 80 -0.59 3.36 28.43
C PRO A 80 -1.84 2.62 27.92
N HIS A 81 -2.31 2.88 26.70
CA HIS A 81 -3.51 2.27 26.12
C HIS A 81 -3.16 1.55 24.82
N GLY A 82 -2.39 0.47 24.94
CA GLY A 82 -2.17 -0.47 23.84
C GLY A 82 -3.44 -1.26 23.56
N ASP A 83 -3.66 -1.58 22.28
CA ASP A 83 -4.65 -2.54 21.74
C ASP A 83 -6.00 -2.01 21.23
N HIS A 84 -6.08 -0.78 20.73
CA HIS A 84 -7.04 -0.49 19.65
C HIS A 84 -6.30 0.20 18.51
N ASP A 85 -6.01 -0.53 17.45
CA ASP A 85 -5.69 0.01 16.13
C ASP A 85 -7.04 0.23 15.45
N PRO A 86 -7.69 1.41 15.56
CA PRO A 86 -8.74 1.71 14.61
C PRO A 86 -8.01 1.82 13.29
N GLY A 87 -8.38 0.98 12.31
CA GLY A 87 -7.92 1.20 10.95
C GLY A 87 -8.06 2.69 10.58
N PRO A 88 -7.23 3.21 9.65
CA PRO A 88 -7.20 4.64 9.30
C PRO A 88 -8.54 5.23 8.83
N ASP A 89 -9.56 4.39 8.65
CA ASP A 89 -10.94 4.71 8.30
C ASP A 89 -11.90 4.86 9.51
N GLY A 90 -11.50 4.54 10.75
CA GLY A 90 -12.27 4.84 11.97
C GLY A 90 -13.73 4.36 12.00
N SER A 91 -14.15 3.50 11.07
CA SER A 91 -15.54 3.16 10.84
C SER A 91 -15.93 1.92 11.64
N HIS A 92 -16.33 2.15 12.89
CA HIS A 92 -17.25 1.25 13.56
C HIS A 92 -18.66 1.52 13.02
N ASP A 93 -18.97 1.00 11.84
CA ASP A 93 -20.36 0.97 11.38
C ASP A 93 -20.80 -0.49 11.18
N ILE A 94 -21.83 -0.88 11.93
CA ILE A 94 -22.46 -2.20 11.84
C ILE A 94 -23.40 -2.15 10.63
N GLY A 95 -22.81 -2.09 9.44
CA GLY A 95 -23.49 -2.05 8.15
C GLY A 95 -23.32 -3.34 7.36
N ASP A 96 -24.13 -3.47 6.29
CA ASP A 96 -24.07 -4.57 5.31
C ASP A 96 -22.62 -4.84 4.85
N PRO A 97 -22.10 -6.08 4.97
CA PRO A 97 -20.70 -6.41 4.66
C PRO A 97 -20.23 -5.93 3.28
N ALA A 98 -21.11 -5.88 2.28
CA ALA A 98 -20.77 -5.36 0.95
C ALA A 98 -20.49 -3.84 0.93
N HIS A 99 -21.21 -3.07 1.75
CA HIS A 99 -20.98 -1.63 1.88
C HIS A 99 -19.67 -1.34 2.60
N LEU A 100 -19.33 -2.14 3.62
CA LEU A 100 -18.05 -2.03 4.33
C LEU A 100 -16.87 -2.35 3.40
N GLU A 101 -16.96 -3.40 2.58
CA GLU A 101 -15.95 -3.72 1.56
C GLU A 101 -15.72 -2.54 0.60
N GLU A 102 -16.78 -1.92 0.10
CA GLU A 102 -16.66 -0.80 -0.83
C GLU A 102 -16.05 0.45 -0.17
N GLN A 103 -16.41 0.73 1.08
CA GLN A 103 -15.81 1.82 1.86
C GLN A 103 -14.31 1.58 2.08
N LYS A 104 -13.90 0.36 2.46
CA LYS A 104 -12.48 0.03 2.64
C LYS A 104 -11.70 0.12 1.33
N VAL A 105 -12.27 -0.33 0.20
CA VAL A 105 -11.65 -0.16 -1.13
C VAL A 105 -11.46 1.32 -1.46
N LYS A 106 -12.48 2.16 -1.24
CA LYS A 106 -12.38 3.60 -1.48
C LYS A 106 -11.37 4.28 -0.56
N GLY A 107 -11.35 3.90 0.72
CA GLY A 107 -10.36 4.36 1.70
C GLY A 107 -8.94 4.02 1.28
N ALA A 108 -8.70 2.76 0.92
CA ALA A 108 -7.40 2.29 0.42
C ALA A 108 -6.95 3.05 -0.85
N ILE A 109 -7.85 3.26 -1.81
CA ILE A 109 -7.56 4.03 -3.04
C ILE A 109 -7.21 5.49 -2.70
N LYS A 110 -7.86 6.09 -1.70
CA LYS A 110 -7.58 7.47 -1.28
C LYS A 110 -6.22 7.59 -0.60
N THR A 111 -5.90 6.66 0.29
CA THR A 111 -4.59 6.60 0.95
C THR A 111 -3.48 6.35 -0.08
N ASP A 112 -3.69 5.41 -1.02
CA ASP A 112 -2.78 5.17 -2.14
C ASP A 112 -2.59 6.43 -2.99
N PHE A 113 -3.64 7.22 -3.27
CA PHE A 113 -3.50 8.46 -4.04
C PHE A 113 -2.52 9.44 -3.38
N ILE A 114 -2.64 9.63 -2.06
CA ILE A 114 -1.78 10.54 -1.30
C ILE A 114 -0.34 10.04 -1.32
N LEU A 115 -0.13 8.76 -1.02
CA LEU A 115 1.20 8.15 -0.96
C LEU A 115 1.85 8.08 -2.36
N SER A 116 1.04 7.79 -3.38
CA SER A 116 1.46 7.83 -4.79
C SER A 116 1.88 9.21 -5.25
N ALA A 117 1.27 10.28 -4.75
CA ALA A 117 1.66 11.63 -5.10
C ALA A 117 3.11 11.90 -4.69
N GLU A 118 3.54 11.42 -3.52
CA GLU A 118 4.92 11.51 -3.08
C GLU A 118 5.86 10.72 -4.00
N ILE A 119 5.57 9.44 -4.27
CA ILE A 119 6.39 8.58 -5.14
C ILE A 119 6.53 9.18 -6.54
N MET A 120 5.43 9.66 -7.12
CA MET A 120 5.43 10.27 -8.45
C MET A 120 6.22 11.58 -8.47
N THR A 121 6.16 12.37 -7.39
CA THR A 121 6.92 13.62 -7.27
C THR A 121 8.42 13.36 -7.10
N ILE A 122 8.81 12.33 -6.33
CA ILE A 122 10.21 11.88 -6.22
C ILE A 122 10.72 11.40 -7.58
N ALA A 123 9.92 10.59 -8.28
CA ALA A 123 10.28 10.10 -9.61
C ALA A 123 10.46 11.27 -10.59
N LEU A 124 9.54 12.24 -10.55
CA LEU A 124 9.62 13.45 -11.36
C LEU A 124 10.89 14.26 -11.06
N ALA A 125 11.23 14.46 -9.79
CA ALA A 125 12.43 15.19 -9.38
C ALA A 125 13.75 14.48 -9.75
N ALA A 126 13.71 13.15 -9.97
CA ALA A 126 14.87 12.36 -10.37
C ALA A 126 15.06 12.27 -11.89
N ILE A 127 14.08 12.70 -12.70
CA ILE A 127 14.19 12.72 -14.15
C ILE A 127 15.07 13.91 -14.56
N PRO A 128 16.18 13.70 -15.28
CA PRO A 128 16.98 14.80 -15.80
C PRO A 128 16.24 15.56 -16.89
N ASP A 129 16.70 16.78 -17.19
CA ASP A 129 16.15 17.62 -18.26
C ASP A 129 16.00 16.80 -19.55
N SER A 130 14.76 16.54 -19.94
CA SER A 130 14.42 15.67 -21.06
C SER A 130 13.21 16.24 -21.81
N THR A 131 12.85 15.60 -22.92
CA THR A 131 11.65 16.02 -23.66
C THR A 131 10.39 15.65 -22.89
N PHE A 132 9.33 16.45 -23.04
CA PHE A 132 8.01 16.19 -22.45
C PHE A 132 7.55 14.73 -22.63
N TRP A 133 7.76 14.15 -23.81
CA TRP A 133 7.37 12.78 -24.10
C TRP A 133 8.19 11.74 -23.34
N MET A 134 9.49 11.98 -23.14
CA MET A 134 10.36 11.09 -22.38
C MET A 134 10.01 11.13 -20.89
N GLU A 135 9.75 12.33 -20.35
CA GLU A 135 9.31 12.52 -18.97
C GLU A 135 7.95 11.84 -18.72
N ALA A 136 6.98 12.06 -19.61
CA ALA A 136 5.66 11.44 -19.54
C ALA A 136 5.74 9.91 -19.61
N ALA A 137 6.54 9.36 -20.53
CA ALA A 137 6.74 7.93 -20.66
C ALA A 137 7.41 7.33 -19.42
N THR A 138 8.41 8.02 -18.86
CA THR A 138 9.12 7.57 -17.66
C THR A 138 8.20 7.58 -16.45
N LEU A 139 7.44 8.65 -16.22
CA LEU A 139 6.45 8.72 -15.15
C LEU A 139 5.36 7.66 -15.30
N ALA A 140 4.86 7.43 -16.52
CA ALA A 140 3.89 6.37 -16.78
C ALA A 140 4.46 4.98 -16.46
N ALA A 141 5.72 4.73 -16.84
CA ALA A 141 6.40 3.48 -16.52
C ALA A 141 6.57 3.29 -15.00
N VAL A 142 7.00 4.33 -14.28
CA VAL A 142 7.10 4.29 -12.81
C VAL A 142 5.74 4.02 -12.18
N ALA A 143 4.69 4.71 -12.61
CA ALA A 143 3.34 4.50 -12.10
C ALA A 143 2.88 3.04 -12.23
N VAL A 144 3.10 2.42 -13.39
CA VAL A 144 2.72 1.03 -13.64
C VAL A 144 3.62 0.06 -12.86
N LEU A 145 4.94 0.26 -12.88
CA LEU A 145 5.91 -0.63 -12.23
C LEU A 145 5.74 -0.65 -10.71
N ILE A 146 5.57 0.52 -10.09
CA ILE A 146 5.33 0.60 -8.64
C ILE A 146 3.99 -0.04 -8.30
N THR A 147 2.92 0.24 -9.06
CA THR A 147 1.62 -0.38 -8.82
C THR A 147 1.69 -1.90 -8.95
N ALA A 148 2.35 -2.41 -9.98
CA ALA A 148 2.54 -3.85 -10.16
C ALA A 148 3.40 -4.46 -9.03
N GLY A 149 4.49 -3.79 -8.64
CA GLY A 149 5.40 -4.26 -7.59
C GLY A 149 4.75 -4.31 -6.22
N VAL A 150 4.07 -3.23 -5.81
CA VAL A 150 3.40 -3.10 -4.52
C VAL A 150 2.23 -4.08 -4.44
N TYR A 151 1.22 -3.93 -5.31
CA TYR A 151 0.02 -4.76 -5.24
C TYR A 151 0.26 -6.21 -5.63
N GLY A 152 1.24 -6.47 -6.50
CA GLY A 152 1.69 -7.82 -6.81
C GLY A 152 2.34 -8.50 -5.60
N SER A 153 3.18 -7.79 -4.85
CA SER A 153 3.77 -8.32 -3.61
C SER A 153 2.70 -8.61 -2.56
N VAL A 154 1.72 -7.71 -2.38
CA VAL A 154 0.61 -7.93 -1.45
C VAL A 154 -0.25 -9.12 -1.87
N ALA A 155 -0.56 -9.25 -3.17
CA ALA A 155 -1.30 -10.40 -3.70
C ALA A 155 -0.55 -11.72 -3.48
N LEU A 156 0.78 -11.73 -3.67
CA LEU A 156 1.60 -12.90 -3.39
C LEU A 156 1.59 -13.25 -1.91
N ILE A 157 1.69 -12.26 -1.03
CA ILE A 157 1.64 -12.45 0.42
C ILE A 157 0.34 -13.13 0.82
N VAL A 158 -0.81 -12.58 0.40
CA VAL A 158 -2.12 -13.18 0.66
C VAL A 158 -2.22 -14.60 0.08
N LYS A 159 -1.72 -14.81 -1.15
CA LYS A 159 -1.75 -16.13 -1.79
C LYS A 159 -0.94 -17.18 -1.04
N MET A 160 0.12 -16.79 -0.32
CA MET A 160 0.89 -17.73 0.49
C MET A 160 0.04 -18.38 1.59
N ASP A 161 -0.92 -17.68 2.19
CA ASP A 161 -1.80 -18.26 3.22
C ASP A 161 -2.74 -19.32 2.64
N ASP A 162 -3.40 -19.02 1.51
CA ASP A 162 -4.22 -19.98 0.76
C ASP A 162 -3.45 -21.26 0.44
N ILE A 163 -2.23 -21.10 -0.09
CA ILE A 163 -1.35 -22.21 -0.46
C ILE A 163 -0.94 -23.00 0.79
N GLY A 164 -0.65 -22.31 1.89
CA GLY A 164 -0.33 -22.92 3.18
C GLY A 164 -1.47 -23.78 3.72
N LEU A 165 -2.70 -23.26 3.72
CA LEU A 165 -3.91 -23.98 4.13
C LEU A 165 -4.18 -25.19 3.22
N TRP A 166 -4.05 -25.01 1.90
CA TRP A 166 -4.22 -26.09 0.94
C TRP A 166 -3.19 -27.22 1.15
N LEU A 167 -1.91 -26.89 1.31
CA LEU A 167 -0.84 -27.85 1.61
C LEU A 167 -1.07 -28.58 2.94
N ALA A 168 -1.55 -27.88 3.96
CA ALA A 168 -1.85 -28.45 5.27
C ALA A 168 -2.99 -29.49 5.22
N ARG A 169 -4.03 -29.23 4.41
CA ARG A 169 -5.22 -30.09 4.28
C ARG A 169 -5.04 -31.24 3.29
N VAL A 170 -4.52 -30.94 2.10
CA VAL A 170 -4.52 -31.85 0.94
C VAL A 170 -3.14 -32.51 0.71
N GLY A 171 -2.08 -32.04 1.37
CA GLY A 171 -0.73 -32.55 1.19
C GLY A 171 -0.64 -34.07 1.32
N ARG A 172 -0.02 -34.73 0.33
CA ARG A 172 0.07 -36.20 0.27
C ARG A 172 1.14 -36.77 1.21
N LEU A 173 2.14 -35.97 1.56
CA LEU A 173 3.28 -36.34 2.40
C LEU A 173 3.23 -35.62 3.76
N GLY A 174 3.72 -36.26 4.82
CA GLY A 174 3.80 -35.64 6.15
C GLY A 174 4.62 -34.33 6.15
N ALA A 175 5.71 -34.29 5.39
CA ALA A 175 6.54 -33.10 5.20
C ALA A 175 5.76 -31.94 4.53
N THR A 176 4.95 -32.23 3.51
CA THR A 176 4.15 -31.19 2.83
C THR A 176 3.07 -30.59 3.73
N ARG A 177 2.44 -31.40 4.58
CA ARG A 177 1.47 -30.91 5.57
C ARG A 177 2.15 -30.10 6.68
N ALA A 178 3.35 -30.50 7.10
CA ALA A 178 4.14 -29.77 8.09
C ALA A 178 4.57 -28.39 7.54
N LEU A 179 4.99 -28.33 6.28
CA LEU A 179 5.33 -27.08 5.60
C LEU A 179 4.11 -26.16 5.50
N GLY A 180 2.95 -26.67 5.06
CA GLY A 180 1.71 -25.89 5.00
C GLY A 180 1.31 -25.29 6.36
N ARG A 181 1.37 -26.09 7.44
CA ARG A 181 1.14 -25.59 8.81
C ARG A 181 2.17 -24.55 9.24
N GLY A 182 3.41 -24.70 8.82
CA GLY A 182 4.48 -23.72 9.06
C GLY A 182 4.17 -22.37 8.43
N ILE A 183 3.75 -22.35 7.16
CA ILE A 183 3.36 -21.13 6.44
C ILE A 183 2.22 -20.41 7.18
N VAL A 184 1.12 -21.12 7.46
CA VAL A 184 -0.06 -20.53 8.13
C VAL A 184 0.29 -20.00 9.52
N LYS A 185 1.17 -20.70 10.26
CA LYS A 185 1.61 -20.24 11.59
C LYS A 185 2.51 -19.01 11.52
N MET A 186 3.25 -18.83 10.43
CA MET A 186 4.13 -17.67 10.21
C MET A 186 3.38 -16.45 9.70
N MET A 187 2.21 -16.62 9.08
CA MET A 187 1.44 -15.53 8.49
C MET A 187 1.13 -14.39 9.48
N PRO A 188 0.66 -14.63 10.72
CA PRO A 188 0.43 -13.55 11.69
C PRO A 188 1.70 -12.79 12.08
N VAL A 189 2.84 -13.48 12.12
CA VAL A 189 4.14 -12.86 12.42
C VAL A 189 4.56 -11.97 11.27
N LEU A 190 4.48 -12.47 10.04
CA LEU A 190 4.80 -11.71 8.83
C LEU A 190 3.98 -10.42 8.75
N MET A 191 2.68 -10.49 9.05
CA MET A 191 1.79 -9.32 9.02
C MET A 191 2.10 -8.29 10.10
N ARG A 192 2.42 -8.75 11.32
CA ARG A 192 2.91 -7.85 12.38
C ARG A 192 4.23 -7.21 11.99
N THR A 193 5.17 -7.97 11.43
CA THR A 193 6.46 -7.45 10.97
C THR A 193 6.27 -6.42 9.86
N LEU A 194 5.42 -6.67 8.87
CA LEU A 194 5.10 -5.69 7.82
C LEU A 194 4.49 -4.41 8.40
N SER A 195 3.60 -4.53 9.39
CA SER A 195 3.04 -3.36 10.09
C SER A 195 4.13 -2.54 10.79
N THR A 196 5.05 -3.20 11.51
CA THR A 196 6.17 -2.53 12.20
C THR A 196 7.16 -1.90 11.22
N VAL A 197 7.52 -2.62 10.15
CA VAL A 197 8.42 -2.11 9.10
C VAL A 197 7.78 -0.93 8.39
N GLY A 198 6.46 -0.95 8.14
CA GLY A 198 5.73 0.19 7.60
C GLY A 198 5.84 1.43 8.47
N THR A 199 5.53 1.29 9.77
CA THR A 199 5.68 2.40 10.72
C THR A 199 7.12 2.90 10.79
N ALA A 200 8.12 2.01 10.72
CA ALA A 200 9.52 2.39 10.70
C ALA A 200 9.95 3.08 9.39
N ALA A 201 9.34 2.73 8.26
CA ALA A 201 9.64 3.32 6.94
C ALA A 201 9.02 4.71 6.74
N MET A 202 8.09 5.11 7.60
CA MET A 202 7.53 6.47 7.65
C MET A 202 8.44 7.47 8.39
N LEU A 203 9.48 6.99 9.09
CA LEU A 203 10.48 7.80 9.80
C LEU A 203 11.69 8.09 8.92
#